data_AF-A0A5W8ECP8-F1
#
_entry.id   AF-A0A5W8ECP8-F1
#
_cell.length_a   1.000
_cell.length_b   1.000
_cell.length_c   1.000
_cell.angle_alpha   90.00
_cell.angle_beta   90.00
_cell.angle_gamma   90.00
#
_symmetry.space_group_name_H-M   'P 1'
#
loop_
_entity.id
_entity.type
_entity.pdbx_description
1 polymer ?
#
loop_
_entity_poly.entity_id
_entity_poly.type
_entity_poly.pdbx_seq_one_letter_code
_entity_poly.pdbx_strand_id
1 'polypeptide(L)'
;MDFSIYSVGDAAFLEQIMIAVAMATGTGDFERMVSIGLLIGALIISFQSLFQGAKSWDLHQVFACWLVYAISFGAGVTVTIEDAYNGQVRVVDNVPVGPAAAGSIISSVGFGLTKLFEVAYSPVASVTESKFMDSLELLSKLRNHEMESALWTVWNDSLGGGAVDMKKSLTNYISECTAIKFSLGESNEDQINTENWRTALRFDSQIYGTRLYLSPSGPTDPSCTDGWIQLSQSFETAFNSGLSQQALGYLLSTTDALNATSDALYRLQVTNVAAGDFIKANFLQPIVQRGFAQYYSDMNDPYAQIMLTQAESQRNTQYAAEQSLFVKSIQPLMTLVEGFAYAITPIAAFVMVLGSKGLLLVGKYL
;
A
#
# COMPACT_ATOMS: atom_id res chain seq x y z
N MET A 1 0.62 -8.32 34.83
CA MET A 1 -0.53 -7.69 34.15
C MET A 1 0.03 -7.27 32.83
N ASP A 2 -0.44 -7.89 31.76
CA ASP A 2 0.17 -7.76 30.44
C ASP A 2 -0.75 -6.88 29.61
N PHE A 3 -0.21 -5.77 29.10
CA PHE A 3 -0.96 -4.80 28.31
C PHE A 3 -0.51 -4.90 26.86
N SER A 4 -1.44 -5.15 25.94
CA SER A 4 -1.17 -5.14 24.50
C SER A 4 -1.54 -3.80 23.88
N ILE A 5 -0.64 -3.25 23.07
CA ILE A 5 -0.83 -2.03 22.27
C ILE A 5 -0.61 -2.41 20.81
N TYR A 6 -1.64 -2.22 19.99
CA TYR A 6 -1.55 -2.30 18.54
C TYR A 6 -1.02 -0.97 17.99
N SER A 7 0.14 -1.01 17.34
CA SER A 7 0.77 0.13 16.68
C SER A 7 0.38 0.15 15.20
N VAL A 8 -0.20 1.26 14.74
CA VAL A 8 -0.46 1.52 13.33
C VAL A 8 0.68 2.35 12.71
N GLY A 9 1.59 2.89 13.53
CA GLY A 9 2.81 3.57 13.10
C GLY A 9 4.02 2.64 13.00
N ASP A 10 5.22 3.23 13.09
CA ASP A 10 6.46 2.48 13.29
C ASP A 10 6.57 1.99 14.75
N ALA A 11 6.41 0.68 14.93
CA ALA A 11 6.51 0.05 16.24
C ALA A 11 7.90 0.21 16.90
N ALA A 12 8.97 0.48 16.13
CA ALA A 12 10.33 0.62 16.69
C ALA A 12 10.49 1.99 17.35
N PHE A 13 9.89 3.01 16.74
CA PHE A 13 9.81 4.33 17.34
C PHE A 13 8.94 4.33 18.61
N LEU A 14 7.81 3.62 18.60
CA LEU A 14 6.94 3.48 19.78
C LEU A 14 7.68 2.80 20.95
N GLU A 15 8.44 1.75 20.67
CA GLU A 15 9.31 1.08 21.63
C GLU A 15 10.30 2.07 22.27
N GLN A 16 11.01 2.87 21.48
CA GLN A 16 11.96 3.86 22.00
C GLN A 16 11.29 4.91 22.90
N ILE A 17 10.07 5.33 22.57
CA ILE A 17 9.31 6.27 23.40
C ILE A 17 8.90 5.62 24.72
N MET A 18 8.40 4.38 24.70
CA MET A 18 8.01 3.68 25.93
C MET A 18 9.23 3.41 26.83
N ILE A 19 10.37 3.08 26.25
CA ILE A 19 11.65 2.96 26.99
C ILE A 19 12.04 4.33 27.58
N ALA A 20 11.92 5.42 26.83
CA ALA A 20 12.22 6.76 27.32
C ALA A 20 11.28 7.19 28.45
N VAL A 21 9.98 6.86 28.36
CA VAL A 21 9.00 7.10 29.42
C VAL A 21 9.35 6.28 30.66
N ALA A 22 9.58 4.96 30.51
CA ALA A 22 9.97 4.07 31.59
C ALA A 22 11.25 4.56 32.30
N MET A 23 12.24 5.02 31.54
CA MET A 23 13.47 5.59 32.07
C MET A 23 13.21 6.91 32.81
N ALA A 24 12.45 7.84 32.23
CA ALA A 24 12.16 9.14 32.83
C ALA A 24 11.38 8.98 34.15
N THR A 25 10.38 8.11 34.18
CA THR A 25 9.55 7.86 35.37
C THR A 25 10.20 6.93 36.40
N GLY A 26 11.17 6.12 35.99
CA GLY A 26 11.89 5.19 36.86
C GLY A 26 13.04 5.82 37.66
N THR A 27 13.38 7.09 37.41
CA THR A 27 14.40 7.80 38.19
C THR A 27 13.83 8.36 39.50
N GLY A 28 14.62 8.31 40.58
CA GLY A 28 14.23 8.92 41.87
C GLY A 28 14.03 10.44 41.81
N ASP A 29 14.56 11.10 40.78
CA ASP A 29 14.36 12.53 40.54
C ASP A 29 12.92 12.84 40.09
N PHE A 30 12.26 11.92 39.40
CA PHE A 30 10.85 12.05 39.04
C PHE A 30 9.95 11.97 40.27
N GLU A 31 10.21 11.03 41.19
CA GLU A 31 9.48 10.92 42.46
C GLU A 31 9.65 12.19 43.32
N ARG A 32 10.84 12.78 43.31
CA ARG A 32 11.11 14.08 43.95
C ARG A 32 10.33 15.21 43.30
N MET A 33 10.29 15.27 41.96
CA MET A 33 9.51 16.28 41.25
C MET A 33 8.01 16.18 41.59
N VAL A 34 7.47 14.96 41.63
CA VAL A 34 6.06 14.74 41.96
C VAL A 34 5.75 15.05 43.42
N SER A 35 6.62 14.68 44.36
CA SER A 35 6.42 15.02 45.77
C SER A 35 6.43 16.53 46.03
N ILE A 36 7.26 17.29 45.30
CA ILE A 36 7.20 18.77 45.29
C ILE A 36 5.86 19.25 44.71
N GLY A 37 5.41 18.67 43.60
CA GLY A 37 4.09 18.95 43.02
C GLY A 37 2.94 18.70 43.99
N LEU A 38 3.02 17.64 44.79
CA LEU A 38 2.01 17.29 45.81
C LEU A 38 1.96 18.31 46.93
N LEU A 39 3.12 18.75 47.39
CA LEU A 39 3.24 19.78 48.41
C LEU A 39 2.65 21.10 47.90
N ILE A 40 2.95 21.47 46.66
CA ILE A 40 2.37 22.66 46.00
C ILE A 40 0.85 22.51 45.84
N GLY A 41 0.36 21.36 45.39
CA GLY A 41 -1.07 21.08 45.26
C GLY A 41 -1.82 21.16 46.59
N ALA A 42 -1.22 20.62 47.66
CA ALA A 42 -1.75 20.72 49.02
C ALA A 42 -1.81 22.17 49.50
N LEU A 43 -0.79 22.99 49.22
CA LEU A 43 -0.79 24.42 49.53
C LEU A 43 -1.88 25.16 48.75
N ILE A 44 -2.02 24.92 47.44
CA ILE A 44 -3.04 25.56 46.60
C ILE A 44 -4.45 25.26 47.13
N ILE A 45 -4.76 23.99 47.43
CA ILE A 45 -6.08 23.60 47.96
C ILE A 45 -6.31 24.21 49.35
N SER A 46 -5.26 24.28 50.18
CA SER A 46 -5.32 24.92 51.50
C SER A 46 -5.62 26.42 51.40
N PHE A 47 -4.96 27.15 50.49
CA PHE A 47 -5.26 28.56 50.22
C PHE A 47 -6.67 28.76 49.65
N GLN A 48 -7.12 27.91 48.72
CA GLN A 48 -8.48 27.98 48.18
C GLN A 48 -9.56 27.78 49.25
N SER A 49 -9.35 26.82 50.17
CA SER A 49 -10.26 26.58 51.29
C SER A 49 -10.33 27.81 52.23
N LEU A 50 -9.21 28.50 52.46
CA LEU A 50 -9.18 29.75 53.23
C LEU A 50 -9.97 30.88 52.54
N PHE A 51 -9.78 31.08 51.23
CA PHE A 51 -10.48 32.13 50.47
C PHE A 51 -11.99 31.86 50.30
N GLN A 52 -12.42 30.61 50.34
CA GLN A 52 -13.85 30.23 50.28
C GLN A 52 -14.53 30.19 51.66
N GLY A 53 -13.84 30.68 52.71
CA GLY A 53 -14.41 30.80 54.06
C GLY A 53 -14.50 29.47 54.82
N ALA A 54 -13.59 28.53 54.54
CA ALA A 54 -13.46 27.25 55.24
C ALA A 54 -14.73 26.38 55.27
N LYS A 55 -15.64 26.54 54.30
CA LYS A 55 -16.90 25.77 54.23
C LYS A 55 -16.70 24.29 53.90
N SER A 56 -15.58 23.91 53.30
CA SER A 56 -15.18 22.53 53.05
C SER A 56 -13.68 22.33 53.28
N TRP A 57 -13.34 21.33 54.09
CA TRP A 57 -11.97 20.85 54.27
C TRP A 57 -11.70 19.80 53.18
N ASP A 58 -11.29 20.25 51.99
CA ASP A 58 -11.15 19.41 50.80
C ASP A 58 -9.81 18.65 50.73
N LEU A 59 -9.21 18.33 51.88
CA LEU A 59 -7.94 17.60 51.97
C LEU A 59 -8.08 16.15 51.45
N HIS A 60 -9.30 15.62 51.42
CA HIS A 60 -9.62 14.37 50.75
C HIS A 60 -9.28 14.41 49.24
N GLN A 61 -9.30 15.58 48.60
CA GLN A 61 -8.93 15.73 47.18
C GLN A 61 -7.42 15.56 46.97
N VAL A 62 -6.59 16.07 47.89
CA VAL A 62 -5.13 15.87 47.85
C VAL A 62 -4.81 14.39 48.01
N PHE A 63 -5.46 13.72 48.96
CA PHE A 63 -5.32 12.28 49.16
C PHE A 63 -5.78 11.47 47.94
N ALA A 64 -6.89 11.87 47.31
CA ALA A 64 -7.36 11.23 46.08
C ALA A 64 -6.38 11.41 44.91
N CYS A 65 -5.80 12.60 44.73
CA CYS A 65 -4.78 12.84 43.68
C CYS A 65 -3.52 12.00 43.93
N TRP A 66 -3.08 11.90 45.18
CA TRP A 66 -1.97 11.03 45.56
C TRP A 66 -2.27 9.55 45.31
N LEU A 67 -3.47 9.09 45.67
CA LEU A 67 -3.89 7.71 45.46
C LEU A 67 -3.91 7.34 43.97
N VAL A 68 -4.47 8.22 43.13
CA VAL A 68 -4.49 8.01 41.68
C VAL A 68 -3.07 7.99 41.11
N TYR A 69 -2.20 8.92 41.53
CA TYR A 69 -0.79 8.89 41.14
C TYR A 69 -0.09 7.61 41.57
N ALA A 70 -0.28 7.17 42.83
CA ALA A 70 0.35 5.96 43.37
C ALA A 70 -0.08 4.70 42.61
N ILE A 71 -1.34 4.62 42.18
CA ILE A 71 -1.83 3.50 41.37
C ILE A 71 -1.29 3.57 39.93
N SER A 72 -1.26 4.76 39.33
CA SER A 72 -0.86 4.93 37.93
C SER A 72 0.66 4.89 37.69
N PHE A 73 1.46 5.33 38.67
CA PHE A 73 2.92 5.46 38.53
C PHE A 73 3.73 4.69 39.57
N GLY A 74 3.09 4.08 40.58
CA GLY A 74 3.80 3.36 41.64
C GLY A 74 4.28 1.96 41.26
N ALA A 75 3.76 1.38 40.17
CA ALA A 75 4.20 0.08 39.67
C ALA A 75 4.51 0.15 38.17
N GLY A 76 5.58 -0.53 37.76
CA GLY A 76 5.90 -0.80 36.37
C GLY A 76 5.24 -2.10 35.89
N VAL A 77 4.75 -2.10 34.66
CA VAL A 77 4.18 -3.26 33.96
C VAL A 77 4.87 -3.48 32.62
N THR A 78 4.74 -4.70 32.11
CA THR A 78 5.25 -5.08 30.81
C THR A 78 4.18 -4.80 29.75
N VAL A 79 4.58 -4.10 28.69
CA VAL A 79 3.73 -3.73 27.55
C VAL A 79 4.21 -4.48 26.32
N THR A 80 3.30 -5.18 25.66
CA THR A 80 3.55 -5.81 24.36
C THR A 80 3.02 -4.90 23.26
N ILE A 81 3.89 -4.49 22.35
CA ILE A 81 3.55 -3.68 21.19
C ILE A 81 3.48 -4.62 19.99
N GLU A 82 2.32 -4.70 19.36
CA GLU A 82 2.10 -5.49 18.15
C GLU A 82 1.92 -4.54 16.96
N ASP A 83 2.73 -4.71 15.93
CA ASP A 83 2.59 -3.95 14.68
C ASP A 83 1.41 -4.49 13.86
N ALA A 84 0.44 -3.62 13.60
CA ALA A 84 -0.81 -3.97 12.94
C ALA A 84 -0.65 -4.48 11.49
N TYR A 85 0.52 -4.27 10.84
CA TYR A 85 0.74 -4.64 9.45
C TYR A 85 1.55 -5.91 9.24
N ASN A 86 2.53 -6.17 10.11
CA ASN A 86 3.47 -7.29 9.95
C ASN A 86 3.40 -8.30 11.10
N GLY A 87 2.61 -8.04 12.14
CA GLY A 87 2.47 -8.92 13.30
C GLY A 87 3.74 -9.06 14.13
N GLN A 88 4.73 -8.17 13.95
CA GLN A 88 5.92 -8.15 14.78
C GLN A 88 5.55 -7.68 16.18
N VAL A 89 5.96 -8.49 17.17
CA VAL A 89 5.74 -8.20 18.58
C VAL A 89 7.03 -7.70 19.20
N ARG A 90 6.97 -6.54 19.84
CA ARG A 90 8.05 -5.97 20.65
C ARG A 90 7.57 -5.84 22.09
N VAL A 91 8.47 -6.03 23.04
CA VAL A 91 8.10 -6.06 24.47
C VAL A 91 8.93 -5.03 25.20
N VAL A 92 8.26 -4.15 25.96
CA VAL A 92 8.89 -3.12 26.79
C VAL A 92 8.50 -3.33 28.24
N ASP A 93 9.53 -3.47 29.10
CA ASP A 93 9.36 -3.64 30.53
C ASP A 93 9.38 -2.30 31.29
N ASN A 94 8.80 -2.31 32.49
CA ASN A 94 8.85 -1.22 33.46
C ASN A 94 8.13 0.08 33.02
N VAL A 95 7.07 -0.04 32.21
CA VAL A 95 6.22 1.10 31.85
C VAL A 95 5.21 1.36 32.99
N PRO A 96 4.96 2.60 33.42
CA PRO A 96 3.95 2.88 34.43
C PRO A 96 2.55 2.39 34.04
N VAL A 97 1.78 1.87 35.00
CA VAL A 97 0.44 1.29 34.79
C VAL A 97 -0.53 2.24 34.09
N GLY A 98 -0.56 3.52 34.46
CA GLY A 98 -1.51 4.50 33.90
C GLY A 98 -1.37 4.66 32.38
N PRO A 99 -0.18 5.07 31.89
CA PRO A 99 0.14 5.16 30.46
C PRO A 99 -0.03 3.84 29.71
N ALA A 100 0.35 2.71 30.31
CA ALA A 100 0.17 1.39 29.70
C ALA A 100 -1.31 1.02 29.52
N ALA A 101 -2.13 1.24 30.55
CA ALA A 101 -3.56 0.96 30.51
C ALA A 101 -4.27 1.89 29.51
N ALA A 102 -4.00 3.20 29.54
CA ALA A 102 -4.57 4.15 28.59
C ALA A 102 -4.21 3.79 27.14
N GLY A 103 -2.93 3.50 26.88
CA GLY A 103 -2.44 3.07 25.57
C GLY A 103 -3.13 1.80 25.07
N SER A 104 -3.28 0.78 25.93
CA SER A 104 -3.96 -0.46 25.56
C SER A 104 -5.45 -0.28 25.25
N ILE A 105 -6.16 0.57 26.00
CA ILE A 105 -7.61 0.80 25.82
C ILE A 105 -7.84 1.57 24.52
N ILE A 106 -7.11 2.67 24.32
CA ILE A 106 -7.25 3.49 23.11
C ILE A 106 -6.90 2.67 21.88
N SER A 107 -5.80 1.92 21.95
CA SER A 107 -5.34 1.10 20.83
C SER A 107 -6.30 -0.06 20.52
N SER A 108 -6.76 -0.80 21.54
CA SER A 108 -7.70 -1.91 21.32
C SER A 108 -9.06 -1.43 20.78
N VAL A 109 -9.58 -0.31 21.27
CA VAL A 109 -10.83 0.29 20.77
C VAL A 109 -10.63 0.84 19.35
N GLY A 110 -9.53 1.55 19.09
CA GLY A 110 -9.21 2.08 17.77
C GLY A 110 -9.04 0.97 16.73
N PHE A 111 -8.31 -0.10 17.09
CA PHE A 111 -8.14 -1.28 16.25
C PHE A 111 -9.47 -2.01 16.02
N GLY A 112 -10.28 -2.19 17.06
CA GLY A 112 -11.61 -2.80 16.97
C GLY A 112 -12.58 -2.01 16.09
N LEU A 113 -12.62 -0.67 16.24
CA LEU A 113 -13.43 0.21 15.38
C LEU A 113 -12.95 0.18 13.94
N THR A 114 -11.63 0.19 13.72
CA THR A 114 -11.05 0.07 12.38
C THR A 114 -11.50 -1.23 11.72
N LYS A 115 -11.40 -2.36 12.43
CA LYS A 115 -11.87 -3.66 11.94
C LYS A 115 -13.38 -3.68 11.65
N LEU A 116 -14.20 -3.02 12.47
CA LEU A 116 -15.64 -2.87 12.22
C LEU A 116 -15.92 -2.04 10.96
N PHE A 117 -15.19 -0.94 10.76
CA PHE A 117 -15.29 -0.15 9.55
C PHE A 117 -14.85 -0.93 8.31
N GLU A 118 -13.82 -1.76 8.42
CA GLU A 118 -13.38 -2.62 7.31
C GLU A 118 -14.39 -3.69 6.94
N VAL A 119 -15.05 -4.30 7.92
CA VAL A 119 -16.14 -5.25 7.66
C VAL A 119 -17.35 -4.50 7.05
N ALA A 120 -17.67 -3.31 7.55
CA ALA A 120 -18.79 -2.51 7.04
C ALA A 120 -18.54 -1.93 5.63
N TYR A 121 -17.27 -1.62 5.30
CA TYR A 121 -16.83 -1.10 4.01
C TYR A 121 -16.07 -2.15 3.17
N SER A 122 -16.22 -3.44 3.48
CA SER A 122 -15.56 -4.54 2.77
C SER A 122 -15.74 -4.54 1.24
N PRO A 123 -16.82 -4.01 0.64
CA PRO A 123 -16.90 -3.84 -0.81
C PRO A 123 -15.97 -2.76 -1.38
N VAL A 124 -15.30 -1.96 -0.54
CA VAL A 124 -14.49 -0.78 -0.94
C VAL A 124 -13.06 -0.78 -0.37
N ALA A 125 -12.75 -1.40 0.79
CA ALA A 125 -11.34 -1.56 1.21
C ALA A 125 -11.19 -2.49 2.43
N SER A 126 -10.48 -3.61 2.28
CA SER A 126 -9.73 -4.20 3.41
C SER A 126 -8.38 -3.48 3.52
N VAL A 127 -8.10 -2.83 4.64
CA VAL A 127 -6.86 -2.05 4.84
C VAL A 127 -5.88 -2.79 5.75
N THR A 128 -6.36 -3.66 6.65
CA THR A 128 -5.55 -4.35 7.67
C THR A 128 -5.05 -5.73 7.24
N GLU A 129 -5.89 -6.58 6.64
CA GLU A 129 -5.52 -8.00 6.41
C GLU A 129 -5.11 -8.35 4.97
N SER A 130 -5.46 -7.52 3.99
CA SER A 130 -4.94 -7.64 2.61
C SER A 130 -5.19 -6.31 1.92
N LYS A 131 -4.12 -5.56 1.66
CA LYS A 131 -4.25 -4.14 1.36
C LYS A 131 -4.95 -4.03 0.01
N PHE A 132 -5.97 -3.17 -0.09
CA PHE A 132 -6.37 -2.61 -1.40
C PHE A 132 -5.14 -2.11 -2.19
N MET A 133 -4.14 -1.63 -1.46
CA MET A 133 -2.82 -1.28 -1.96
C MET A 133 -2.07 -2.45 -2.61
N ASP A 134 -2.21 -3.68 -2.09
CA ASP A 134 -1.60 -4.88 -2.64
C ASP A 134 -2.29 -5.28 -3.95
N SER A 135 -3.62 -5.11 -4.06
CA SER A 135 -4.31 -5.31 -5.34
C SER A 135 -3.85 -4.30 -6.39
N LEU A 136 -3.69 -3.03 -6.03
CA LEU A 136 -3.18 -2.03 -6.97
C LEU A 136 -1.69 -2.22 -7.27
N GLU A 137 -0.89 -2.63 -6.29
CA GLU A 137 0.53 -2.98 -6.46
C GLU A 137 0.68 -4.17 -7.41
N LEU A 138 -0.12 -5.22 -7.21
CA LEU A 138 -0.17 -6.40 -8.08
C LEU A 138 -0.47 -5.99 -9.54
N LEU A 139 -1.49 -5.16 -9.75
CA LEU A 139 -1.84 -4.67 -11.08
C LEU A 139 -0.78 -3.70 -11.65
N SER A 140 -0.10 -2.92 -10.80
CA SER A 140 1.01 -2.06 -11.21
C SER A 140 2.23 -2.87 -11.68
N LYS A 141 2.51 -4.01 -11.02
CA LYS A 141 3.57 -4.95 -11.40
C LYS A 141 3.29 -5.57 -12.75
N LEU A 142 2.02 -5.86 -13.07
CA LEU A 142 1.63 -6.32 -14.41
C LEU A 142 1.89 -5.29 -15.51
N ARG A 143 1.94 -4.00 -15.16
CA ARG A 143 2.23 -2.91 -16.10
C ARG A 143 3.73 -2.55 -16.15
N ASN A 144 4.57 -3.20 -15.35
CA ASN A 144 5.98 -2.82 -15.26
C ASN A 144 6.81 -3.42 -16.41
N HIS A 145 7.47 -2.55 -17.16
CA HIS A 145 8.14 -2.86 -18.42
C HIS A 145 9.39 -3.73 -18.29
N GLU A 146 10.09 -3.65 -17.16
CA GLU A 146 11.34 -4.39 -16.94
C GLU A 146 11.09 -5.89 -16.69
N MET A 147 9.89 -6.24 -16.21
CA MET A 147 9.46 -7.62 -15.99
C MET A 147 8.92 -8.27 -17.27
N GLU A 148 8.52 -7.44 -18.25
CA GLU A 148 8.01 -7.84 -19.55
C GLU A 148 9.05 -8.60 -20.38
N SER A 149 10.33 -8.20 -20.32
CA SER A 149 11.38 -8.84 -21.12
C SER A 149 11.63 -10.31 -20.76
N ALA A 150 11.45 -10.67 -19.49
CA ALA A 150 11.61 -12.04 -19.02
C ALA A 150 10.45 -12.95 -19.47
N LEU A 151 9.23 -12.40 -19.59
CA LEU A 151 8.09 -13.15 -20.11
C LEU A 151 8.20 -13.38 -21.61
N TRP A 152 8.70 -12.40 -22.37
CA TRP A 152 8.94 -12.59 -23.80
C TRP A 152 9.92 -13.73 -24.08
N THR A 153 10.98 -13.89 -23.28
CA THR A 153 11.91 -15.02 -23.45
C THR A 153 11.21 -16.36 -23.16
N VAL A 154 10.41 -16.44 -22.11
CA VAL A 154 9.65 -17.65 -21.75
C VAL A 154 8.63 -18.00 -22.84
N TRP A 155 7.96 -17.00 -23.42
CA TRP A 155 7.02 -17.21 -24.51
C TRP A 155 7.71 -17.66 -25.81
N ASN A 156 8.86 -17.08 -26.15
CA ASN A 156 9.64 -17.54 -27.30
C ASN A 156 10.11 -18.99 -27.13
N ASP A 157 10.53 -19.38 -25.93
CA ASP A 157 10.91 -20.75 -25.61
C ASP A 157 9.72 -21.72 -25.68
N SER A 158 8.53 -21.28 -25.24
CA SER A 158 7.30 -22.10 -25.30
C SER A 158 6.85 -22.41 -26.73
N LEU A 159 7.26 -21.60 -27.70
CA LEU A 159 6.94 -21.75 -29.13
C LEU A 159 8.02 -22.52 -29.91
N GLY A 160 9.02 -23.07 -29.21
CA GLY A 160 10.08 -23.92 -29.80
C GLY A 160 11.47 -23.30 -29.85
N GLY A 161 11.62 -22.03 -29.44
CA GLY A 161 12.92 -21.35 -29.34
C GLY A 161 13.63 -21.09 -30.69
N GLY A 162 14.79 -20.45 -30.64
CA GLY A 162 15.63 -20.16 -31.82
C GLY A 162 15.31 -18.82 -32.49
N ALA A 163 14.81 -18.85 -33.73
CA ALA A 163 14.50 -17.65 -34.54
C ALA A 163 13.12 -17.04 -34.22
N VAL A 164 12.41 -17.58 -33.23
CA VAL A 164 11.09 -17.10 -32.80
C VAL A 164 11.26 -15.84 -31.97
N ASP A 165 10.63 -14.76 -32.42
CA ASP A 165 10.56 -13.49 -31.69
C ASP A 165 9.12 -12.99 -31.71
N MET A 166 8.40 -13.34 -30.66
CA MET A 166 7.00 -13.00 -30.53
C MET A 166 6.79 -11.49 -30.38
N LYS A 167 7.66 -10.82 -29.63
CA LYS A 167 7.59 -9.38 -29.40
C LYS A 167 7.73 -8.62 -30.72
N LYS A 168 8.71 -9.00 -31.53
CA LYS A 168 8.94 -8.41 -32.85
C LYS A 168 7.79 -8.71 -33.81
N SER A 169 7.26 -9.92 -33.79
CA SER A 169 6.09 -10.32 -34.60
C SER A 169 4.85 -9.48 -34.29
N LEU A 170 4.56 -9.25 -33.00
CA LEU A 170 3.46 -8.40 -32.57
C LEU A 170 3.68 -6.94 -32.95
N THR A 171 4.89 -6.43 -32.76
CA THR A 171 5.23 -5.03 -33.11
C THR A 171 5.06 -4.79 -34.61
N ASN A 172 5.58 -5.69 -35.45
CA ASN A 172 5.43 -5.64 -36.91
C ASN A 172 3.97 -5.71 -37.34
N TYR A 173 3.19 -6.65 -36.78
CA TYR A 173 1.76 -6.75 -37.11
C TYR A 173 1.01 -5.46 -36.75
N ILE A 174 1.33 -4.86 -35.60
CA ILE A 174 0.70 -3.60 -35.19
C ILE A 174 1.10 -2.45 -36.11
N SER A 175 2.38 -2.32 -36.47
CA SER A 175 2.83 -1.25 -37.38
C SER A 175 2.32 -1.43 -38.81
N GLU A 176 2.30 -2.66 -39.32
CA GLU A 176 2.02 -2.95 -40.74
C GLU A 176 0.53 -3.22 -41.01
N CYS A 177 -0.26 -3.63 -40.02
CA CYS A 177 -1.69 -3.94 -40.19
C CYS A 177 -2.58 -3.05 -39.30
N THR A 178 -2.39 -3.06 -37.98
CA THR A 178 -3.29 -2.34 -37.05
C THR A 178 -3.20 -0.83 -37.20
N ALA A 179 -2.00 -0.28 -37.41
CA ALA A 179 -1.82 1.16 -37.64
C ALA A 179 -2.44 1.61 -38.97
N ILE A 180 -2.41 0.74 -39.99
CA ILE A 180 -3.08 1.02 -41.26
C ILE A 180 -4.61 1.06 -41.08
N LYS A 181 -5.19 0.10 -40.35
CA LYS A 181 -6.62 0.11 -39.98
C LYS A 181 -7.03 1.44 -39.33
N PHE A 182 -6.19 1.95 -38.44
CA PHE A 182 -6.38 3.26 -37.79
C PHE A 182 -6.27 4.42 -38.79
N SER A 183 -5.25 4.40 -39.65
CA SER A 183 -5.07 5.43 -40.70
C SER A 183 -6.23 5.48 -41.71
N LEU A 184 -6.89 4.35 -41.96
CA LEU A 184 -8.06 4.22 -42.83
C LEU A 184 -9.36 4.68 -42.15
N GLY A 185 -9.33 5.01 -40.86
CA GLY A 185 -10.49 5.43 -40.08
C GLY A 185 -11.46 4.30 -39.74
N GLU A 186 -11.05 3.04 -39.89
CA GLU A 186 -11.85 1.86 -39.54
C GLU A 186 -11.86 1.57 -38.03
N SER A 187 -11.01 2.26 -37.25
CA SER A 187 -10.94 2.12 -35.80
C SER A 187 -10.50 3.43 -35.15
N ASN A 188 -11.12 3.76 -34.01
CA ASN A 188 -10.78 4.94 -33.20
C ASN A 188 -9.97 4.55 -31.94
N GLU A 189 -9.30 5.54 -31.34
CA GLU A 189 -8.48 5.35 -30.13
C GLU A 189 -9.32 4.79 -28.96
N ASP A 190 -10.57 5.22 -28.84
CA ASP A 190 -11.50 4.70 -27.83
C ASP A 190 -11.81 3.20 -28.03
N GLN A 191 -11.92 2.74 -29.28
CA GLN A 191 -12.22 1.33 -29.57
C GLN A 191 -11.03 0.43 -29.26
N ILE A 192 -9.80 0.90 -29.48
CA ILE A 192 -8.58 0.15 -29.15
C ILE A 192 -8.44 -0.03 -27.63
N ASN A 193 -8.86 0.97 -26.85
CA ASN A 193 -8.73 0.94 -25.39
C ASN A 193 -9.90 0.27 -24.66
N THR A 194 -11.09 0.17 -25.29
CA THR A 194 -12.30 -0.36 -24.64
C THR A 194 -12.72 -1.75 -25.14
N GLU A 195 -12.41 -2.11 -26.38
CA GLU A 195 -12.79 -3.41 -26.93
C GLU A 195 -11.81 -4.52 -26.50
N ASN A 196 -12.25 -5.78 -26.63
CA ASN A 196 -11.38 -6.91 -26.41
C ASN A 196 -10.17 -6.84 -27.37
N TRP A 197 -8.97 -7.10 -26.83
CA TRP A 197 -7.71 -7.05 -27.57
C TRP A 197 -7.74 -7.87 -28.88
N ARG A 198 -8.55 -8.94 -28.93
CA ARG A 198 -8.74 -9.79 -30.12
C ARG A 198 -9.40 -9.08 -31.29
N THR A 199 -10.38 -8.23 -31.01
CA THR A 199 -11.15 -7.49 -32.02
C THR A 199 -10.50 -6.14 -32.32
N ALA A 200 -9.99 -5.47 -31.29
CA ALA A 200 -9.33 -4.18 -31.42
C ALA A 200 -8.18 -4.21 -32.44
N LEU A 201 -7.29 -5.20 -32.31
CA LEU A 201 -6.06 -5.30 -33.10
C LEU A 201 -6.24 -6.01 -34.45
N ARG A 202 -7.33 -6.77 -34.63
CA ARG A 202 -7.61 -7.51 -35.87
C ARG A 202 -7.82 -6.55 -37.04
N PHE A 203 -7.18 -6.84 -38.16
CA PHE A 203 -7.41 -6.17 -39.43
C PHE A 203 -7.70 -7.20 -40.53
N ASP A 204 -8.89 -7.11 -41.12
CA ASP A 204 -9.33 -8.02 -42.16
C ASP A 204 -8.92 -7.51 -43.55
N SER A 205 -7.64 -7.69 -43.89
CA SER A 205 -7.13 -7.39 -45.23
C SER A 205 -6.24 -8.51 -45.78
N GLN A 206 -6.48 -8.81 -47.06
CA GLN A 206 -5.70 -9.74 -47.88
C GLN A 206 -4.66 -9.01 -48.76
N ILE A 207 -4.69 -7.67 -48.78
CA ILE A 207 -3.81 -6.84 -49.61
C ILE A 207 -2.54 -6.50 -48.83
N TYR A 208 -2.72 -6.15 -47.55
CA TYR A 208 -1.61 -5.89 -46.64
C TYR A 208 -1.14 -7.20 -46.01
N GLY A 209 0.17 -7.33 -45.85
CA GLY A 209 0.82 -8.47 -45.22
C GLY A 209 1.79 -8.00 -44.16
N THR A 210 2.18 -8.92 -43.29
CA THR A 210 3.14 -8.64 -42.22
C THR A 210 4.20 -9.70 -42.12
N ARG A 211 5.38 -9.33 -41.62
CA ARG A 211 6.46 -10.29 -41.34
C ARG A 211 6.39 -10.83 -39.91
N LEU A 212 6.08 -12.12 -39.78
CA LEU A 212 5.97 -12.84 -38.52
C LEU A 212 7.16 -13.77 -38.28
N TYR A 213 7.63 -13.82 -37.04
CA TYR A 213 8.71 -14.67 -36.53
C TYR A 213 8.16 -15.66 -35.50
N LEU A 214 7.19 -16.48 -35.91
CA LEU A 214 6.47 -17.41 -35.01
C LEU A 214 6.91 -18.87 -35.17
N SER A 215 7.68 -19.20 -36.22
CA SER A 215 8.14 -20.56 -36.49
C SER A 215 9.65 -20.68 -36.31
N PRO A 216 10.15 -21.82 -35.77
CA PRO A 216 11.58 -22.16 -35.78
C PRO A 216 12.17 -22.27 -37.19
N SER A 217 11.31 -22.44 -38.21
CA SER A 217 11.71 -22.59 -39.62
C SER A 217 12.04 -21.28 -40.34
N GLY A 218 11.96 -20.13 -39.65
CA GLY A 218 12.24 -18.80 -40.21
C GLY A 218 10.98 -17.93 -40.36
N PRO A 219 11.16 -16.67 -40.82
CA PRO A 219 10.07 -15.71 -40.94
C PRO A 219 9.05 -16.12 -41.99
N THR A 220 7.77 -15.89 -41.70
CA THR A 220 6.67 -16.04 -42.64
C THR A 220 6.07 -14.67 -42.94
N ASP A 221 5.66 -14.45 -44.19
CA ASP A 221 5.04 -13.19 -44.64
C ASP A 221 3.54 -13.43 -45.00
N PRO A 222 2.65 -13.73 -44.04
CA PRO A 222 1.21 -13.91 -44.31
C PRO A 222 0.47 -12.59 -44.52
N SER A 223 -0.76 -12.67 -45.04
CA SER A 223 -1.71 -11.55 -45.08
C SER A 223 -2.07 -11.08 -43.67
N CYS A 224 -2.57 -9.85 -43.50
CA CYS A 224 -3.00 -9.35 -42.19
C CYS A 224 -4.09 -10.24 -41.57
N THR A 225 -5.03 -10.78 -42.37
CA THR A 225 -6.05 -11.70 -41.86
C THR A 225 -5.46 -13.01 -41.35
N ASP A 226 -4.62 -13.68 -42.16
CA ASP A 226 -4.05 -14.98 -41.80
C ASP A 226 -2.97 -14.86 -40.73
N GLY A 227 -2.23 -13.75 -40.77
CA GLY A 227 -1.22 -13.38 -39.79
C GLY A 227 -1.83 -13.17 -38.41
N TRP A 228 -2.99 -12.52 -38.30
CA TRP A 228 -3.67 -12.36 -37.01
C TRP A 228 -4.12 -13.68 -36.40
N ILE A 229 -4.63 -14.60 -37.22
CA ILE A 229 -5.06 -15.93 -36.76
C ILE A 229 -3.86 -16.69 -36.18
N GLN A 230 -2.73 -16.71 -36.90
CA GLN A 230 -1.51 -17.36 -36.44
C GLN A 230 -0.96 -16.70 -35.17
N LEU A 231 -0.86 -15.37 -35.16
CA LEU A 231 -0.32 -14.59 -34.04
C LEU A 231 -1.15 -14.76 -32.76
N SER A 232 -2.48 -14.66 -32.88
CA SER A 232 -3.38 -14.80 -31.73
C SER A 232 -3.40 -16.22 -31.16
N GLN A 233 -3.29 -17.25 -32.00
CA GLN A 233 -3.18 -18.65 -31.56
C GLN A 233 -1.83 -18.93 -30.88
N SER A 234 -0.72 -18.44 -31.45
CA SER A 234 0.60 -18.53 -30.83
C SER A 234 0.63 -17.79 -29.49
N PHE A 235 -0.04 -16.64 -29.39
CA PHE A 235 -0.11 -15.86 -28.14
C PHE A 235 -0.88 -16.59 -27.05
N GLU A 236 -2.01 -17.20 -27.40
CA GLU A 236 -2.74 -18.03 -26.46
C GLU A 236 -1.94 -19.26 -26.03
N THR A 237 -1.24 -19.89 -26.96
CA THR A 237 -0.43 -21.08 -26.65
C THR A 237 0.71 -20.71 -25.70
N ALA A 238 1.39 -19.59 -25.95
CA ALA A 238 2.45 -19.09 -25.10
C ALA A 238 1.94 -18.66 -23.72
N PHE A 239 0.80 -17.95 -23.67
CA PHE A 239 0.18 -17.50 -22.44
C PHE A 239 -0.35 -18.65 -21.56
N ASN A 240 -0.92 -19.68 -22.16
CA ASN A 240 -1.46 -20.85 -21.45
C ASN A 240 -0.40 -21.92 -21.17
N SER A 241 0.88 -21.67 -21.51
CA SER A 241 1.96 -22.60 -21.19
C SER A 241 2.19 -22.72 -19.68
N GLY A 242 2.66 -23.87 -19.20
CA GLY A 242 2.98 -24.02 -17.77
C GLY A 242 4.11 -23.07 -17.32
N LEU A 243 5.04 -22.76 -18.23
CA LEU A 243 6.17 -21.87 -17.98
C LEU A 243 5.75 -20.41 -17.83
N SER A 244 4.78 -19.93 -18.62
CA SER A 244 4.24 -18.58 -18.46
C SER A 244 3.52 -18.41 -17.13
N GLN A 245 2.76 -19.42 -16.68
CA GLN A 245 2.08 -19.38 -15.38
C GLN A 245 3.10 -19.34 -14.22
N GLN A 246 4.19 -20.12 -14.31
CA GLN A 246 5.27 -20.09 -13.32
C GLN A 246 6.02 -18.75 -13.32
N ALA A 247 6.32 -18.21 -14.50
CA ALA A 247 6.97 -16.91 -14.63
C ALA A 247 6.07 -15.80 -14.07
N LEU A 248 4.78 -15.79 -14.41
CA LEU A 248 3.80 -14.86 -13.85
C LEU A 248 3.72 -15.00 -12.32
N GLY A 249 3.68 -16.23 -11.79
CA GLY A 249 3.69 -16.48 -10.36
C GLY A 249 4.94 -15.91 -9.66
N TYR A 250 6.13 -16.16 -10.22
CA TYR A 250 7.38 -15.59 -9.71
C TYR A 250 7.36 -14.05 -9.73
N LEU A 251 6.92 -13.46 -10.84
CA LEU A 251 6.88 -12.01 -11.02
C LEU A 251 5.89 -11.32 -10.07
N LEU A 252 4.77 -11.98 -9.80
CA LEU A 252 3.73 -11.50 -8.89
C LEU A 252 3.94 -11.95 -7.45
N SER A 253 5.03 -12.69 -7.17
CA SER A 253 5.31 -13.30 -5.86
C SER A 253 4.15 -14.14 -5.31
N THR A 254 3.43 -14.83 -6.20
CA THR A 254 2.25 -15.65 -5.90
C THR A 254 2.36 -17.01 -6.56
N THR A 255 1.69 -18.01 -6.02
CA THR A 255 1.58 -19.34 -6.65
C THR A 255 0.63 -19.36 -7.83
N ASP A 256 -0.45 -18.55 -7.81
CA ASP A 256 -1.47 -18.49 -8.86
C ASP A 256 -1.76 -17.05 -9.31
N ALA A 257 -1.05 -16.60 -10.35
CA ALA A 257 -1.18 -15.25 -10.90
C ALA A 257 -2.60 -14.89 -11.36
N LEU A 258 -3.30 -15.84 -11.98
CA LEU A 258 -4.66 -15.64 -12.50
C LEU A 258 -5.68 -15.44 -11.37
N ASN A 259 -5.62 -16.25 -10.31
CA ASN A 259 -6.53 -16.13 -9.17
C ASN A 259 -6.25 -14.85 -8.39
N ALA A 260 -4.97 -14.52 -8.16
CA ALA A 260 -4.59 -13.27 -7.49
C ALA A 260 -5.08 -12.04 -8.28
N THR A 261 -4.96 -12.06 -9.61
CA THR A 261 -5.44 -10.96 -10.45
C THR A 261 -6.97 -10.89 -10.47
N SER A 262 -7.67 -12.04 -10.50
CA SER A 262 -9.13 -12.08 -10.42
C SER A 262 -9.65 -11.54 -9.08
N ASP A 263 -8.98 -11.87 -7.97
CA ASP A 263 -9.31 -11.35 -6.65
C ASP A 263 -9.06 -9.84 -6.57
N ALA A 264 -7.93 -9.37 -7.12
CA ALA A 264 -7.63 -7.93 -7.22
C ALA A 264 -8.68 -7.17 -8.05
N LEU A 265 -9.11 -7.71 -9.19
CA LEU A 265 -10.16 -7.11 -10.02
C LEU A 265 -11.52 -7.11 -9.32
N TYR A 266 -11.86 -8.18 -8.60
CA TYR A 266 -13.09 -8.25 -7.81
C TYR A 266 -13.11 -7.20 -6.69
N ARG A 267 -11.99 -7.01 -5.99
CA ARG A 267 -11.83 -5.96 -4.97
C ARG A 267 -11.97 -4.54 -5.54
N LEU A 268 -11.57 -4.34 -6.80
CA LEU A 268 -11.76 -3.09 -7.53
C LEU A 268 -13.15 -2.94 -8.16
N GLN A 269 -14.07 -3.88 -7.90
CA GLN A 269 -15.41 -3.94 -8.48
C GLN A 269 -15.42 -4.04 -10.03
N VAL A 270 -14.34 -4.56 -10.62
CA VAL A 270 -14.25 -4.85 -12.06
C VAL A 270 -14.72 -6.29 -12.28
N THR A 271 -16.00 -6.47 -12.59
CA THR A 271 -16.64 -7.81 -12.66
C THR A 271 -16.76 -8.39 -14.07
N ASN A 272 -16.58 -7.58 -15.12
CA ASN A 272 -16.84 -7.97 -16.51
C ASN A 272 -15.59 -8.34 -17.32
N VAL A 273 -14.41 -8.42 -16.69
CA VAL A 273 -13.14 -8.69 -17.39
C VAL A 273 -12.52 -9.97 -16.83
N ALA A 274 -12.25 -10.94 -17.70
CA ALA A 274 -11.50 -12.12 -17.31
C ALA A 274 -10.06 -11.74 -16.95
N ALA A 275 -9.55 -12.20 -15.81
CA ALA A 275 -8.19 -11.88 -15.35
C ALA A 275 -7.11 -12.19 -16.40
N GLY A 276 -7.27 -13.28 -17.15
CA GLY A 276 -6.36 -13.62 -18.25
C GLY A 276 -6.37 -12.60 -19.39
N ASP A 277 -7.54 -12.08 -19.76
CA ASP A 277 -7.65 -11.03 -20.79
C ASP A 277 -7.13 -9.69 -20.30
N PHE A 278 -7.32 -9.37 -19.01
CA PHE A 278 -6.73 -8.19 -18.40
C PHE A 278 -5.20 -8.24 -18.44
N ILE A 279 -4.59 -9.36 -18.04
CA ILE A 279 -3.13 -9.54 -18.07
C ILE A 279 -2.61 -9.38 -19.51
N LYS A 280 -3.26 -10.05 -20.48
CA LYS A 280 -2.90 -9.96 -21.91
C LYS A 280 -2.99 -8.53 -22.44
N ALA A 281 -4.07 -7.80 -22.11
CA ALA A 281 -4.25 -6.42 -22.54
C ALA A 281 -3.15 -5.50 -21.99
N ASN A 282 -2.77 -5.67 -20.71
CA ASN A 282 -1.69 -4.88 -20.12
C ASN A 282 -0.34 -5.15 -20.79
N PHE A 283 -0.06 -6.39 -21.20
CA PHE A 283 1.15 -6.73 -21.96
C PHE A 283 1.15 -6.19 -23.38
N LEU A 284 -0.02 -6.16 -24.04
CA LEU A 284 -0.15 -5.67 -25.40
C LEU A 284 -0.09 -4.15 -25.48
N GLN A 285 -0.62 -3.44 -24.49
CA GLN A 285 -0.74 -1.98 -24.54
C GLN A 285 0.56 -1.23 -24.88
N PRO A 286 1.72 -1.54 -24.27
CA PRO A 286 2.93 -0.84 -24.68
C PRO A 286 3.51 -1.32 -26.01
N ILE A 287 3.24 -2.57 -26.42
CA ILE A 287 3.60 -3.03 -27.77
C ILE A 287 2.77 -2.30 -28.82
N VAL A 288 1.50 -2.01 -28.51
CA VAL A 288 0.64 -1.17 -29.34
C VAL A 288 1.23 0.23 -29.50
N GLN A 289 1.61 0.88 -28.40
CA GLN A 289 2.24 2.21 -28.44
C GLN A 289 3.54 2.20 -29.26
N ARG A 290 4.39 1.18 -29.08
CA ARG A 290 5.63 1.01 -29.88
C ARG A 290 5.36 0.74 -31.36
N GLY A 291 4.37 -0.08 -31.69
CA GLY A 291 4.00 -0.40 -33.07
C GLY A 291 3.46 0.82 -33.81
N PHE A 292 2.66 1.66 -33.14
CA PHE A 292 2.26 2.96 -33.68
C PHE A 292 3.46 3.90 -33.86
N ALA A 293 4.36 3.98 -32.88
CA ALA A 293 5.57 4.80 -32.99
C ALA A 293 6.47 4.35 -34.14
N GLN A 294 6.59 3.04 -34.38
CA GLN A 294 7.30 2.48 -35.53
C GLN A 294 6.61 2.85 -36.85
N TYR A 295 5.29 2.75 -36.93
CA TYR A 295 4.53 3.20 -38.11
C TYR A 295 4.79 4.67 -38.44
N TYR A 296 4.77 5.57 -37.45
CA TYR A 296 5.09 6.99 -37.66
C TYR A 296 6.54 7.22 -38.10
N SER A 297 7.49 6.43 -37.58
CA SER A 297 8.88 6.45 -38.05
C SER A 297 9.00 6.01 -39.51
N ASP A 298 8.29 4.97 -39.92
CA ASP A 298 8.27 4.47 -41.30
C ASP A 298 7.60 5.47 -42.26
N MET A 299 6.67 6.29 -41.76
CA MET A 299 6.09 7.43 -42.47
C MET A 299 6.97 8.70 -42.47
N ASN A 300 8.24 8.61 -42.06
CA ASN A 300 9.24 9.67 -42.11
C ASN A 300 9.10 10.78 -41.04
N ASP A 301 8.45 10.50 -39.89
CA ASP A 301 8.41 11.41 -38.72
C ASP A 301 9.14 10.81 -37.49
N PRO A 302 10.49 10.81 -37.47
CA PRO A 302 11.28 10.23 -36.38
C PRO A 302 11.19 11.03 -35.06
N TYR A 303 10.70 12.27 -35.08
CA TYR A 303 10.59 13.09 -33.87
C TYR A 303 9.41 12.65 -32.99
N ALA A 304 8.32 12.19 -33.60
CA ALA A 304 7.18 11.64 -32.87
C ALA A 304 7.55 10.40 -32.03
N GLN A 305 8.42 9.53 -32.55
CA GLN A 305 8.85 8.30 -31.88
C GLN A 305 9.65 8.56 -30.60
N ILE A 306 10.56 9.54 -30.63
CA ILE A 306 11.37 9.93 -29.47
C ILE A 306 10.48 10.56 -28.38
N MET A 307 9.53 11.42 -28.75
CA MET A 307 8.61 12.05 -27.80
C MET A 307 7.69 11.02 -27.13
N LEU A 308 7.16 10.05 -27.88
CA LEU A 308 6.30 8.99 -27.34
C LEU A 308 7.05 8.12 -26.32
N THR A 309 8.27 7.70 -26.67
CA THR A 309 9.10 6.87 -25.76
C THR A 309 9.47 7.62 -24.48
N GLN A 310 9.75 8.93 -24.58
CA GLN A 310 10.04 9.76 -23.42
C GLN A 310 8.80 9.97 -22.53
N ALA A 311 7.63 10.22 -23.13
CA ALA A 311 6.37 10.38 -22.40
C ALA A 311 5.97 9.10 -21.65
N GLU A 312 6.17 7.92 -22.26
CA GLU A 312 5.97 6.63 -21.61
C GLU A 312 6.88 6.46 -20.38
N SER A 313 8.17 6.77 -20.51
CA SER A 313 9.13 6.68 -19.41
C SER A 313 8.74 7.60 -18.25
N GLN A 314 8.35 8.85 -18.53
CA GLN A 314 7.89 9.79 -17.50
C GLN A 314 6.62 9.32 -16.80
N ARG A 315 5.61 8.89 -17.56
CA ARG A 315 4.35 8.37 -17.02
C ARG A 315 4.58 7.18 -16.08
N ASN A 316 5.49 6.27 -16.44
CA ASN A 316 5.82 5.12 -15.60
C ASN A 316 6.50 5.53 -14.30
N THR A 317 7.44 6.49 -14.34
CA THR A 317 8.06 7.03 -13.12
C THR A 317 7.07 7.75 -12.21
N GLN A 318 6.09 8.46 -12.79
CA GLN A 318 5.05 9.15 -12.04
C GLN A 318 4.10 8.18 -11.34
N TYR A 319 3.62 7.14 -12.04
CA TYR A 319 2.73 6.15 -11.44
C TYR A 319 3.40 5.32 -10.33
N ALA A 320 4.70 5.03 -10.45
CA ALA A 320 5.47 4.40 -9.37
C ALA A 320 5.60 5.33 -8.14
N ALA A 321 5.59 6.64 -8.34
CA ALA A 321 5.69 7.62 -7.25
C ALA A 321 4.35 7.81 -6.52
N GLU A 322 3.22 7.90 -7.24
CA GLU A 322 1.90 8.28 -6.70
C GLU A 322 1.39 7.36 -5.57
N GLN A 323 1.50 6.04 -5.73
CA GLN A 323 1.07 5.09 -4.71
C GLN A 323 1.89 5.20 -3.42
N SER A 324 3.17 5.58 -3.55
CA SER A 324 4.09 5.66 -2.42
C SER A 324 3.93 6.94 -1.60
N LEU A 325 3.39 8.03 -2.18
CA LEU A 325 3.36 9.33 -1.49
C LEU A 325 2.34 9.38 -0.35
N PHE A 326 1.15 8.81 -0.53
CA PHE A 326 0.11 8.82 0.51
C PHE A 326 0.51 7.96 1.71
N VAL A 327 0.96 6.72 1.46
CA VAL A 327 1.40 5.80 2.52
C VAL A 327 2.66 6.32 3.22
N LYS A 328 3.66 6.81 2.47
CA LYS A 328 4.88 7.38 3.07
C LYS A 328 4.63 8.66 3.86
N SER A 329 3.54 9.39 3.61
CA SER A 329 3.26 10.63 4.33
C SER A 329 2.38 10.42 5.57
N ILE A 330 1.42 9.51 5.51
CA ILE A 330 0.46 9.30 6.62
C ILE A 330 1.05 8.43 7.73
N GLN A 331 1.82 7.40 7.39
CA GLN A 331 2.41 6.51 8.40
C GLN A 331 3.33 7.25 9.39
N PRO A 332 4.21 8.17 8.96
CA PRO A 332 4.99 8.98 9.89
C PRO A 332 4.14 9.95 10.73
N LEU A 333 3.05 10.48 10.17
CA LEU A 333 2.18 11.42 10.89
C LEU A 333 1.39 10.73 12.01
N MET A 334 0.89 9.51 11.77
CA MET A 334 0.24 8.70 12.81
C MET A 334 1.25 8.33 13.91
N THR A 335 2.45 7.89 13.51
CA THR A 335 3.55 7.60 14.44
C THR A 335 3.91 8.80 15.31
N LEU A 336 3.91 10.01 14.73
CA LEU A 336 4.19 11.26 15.45
C LEU A 336 3.08 11.60 16.45
N VAL A 337 1.81 11.41 16.10
CA VAL A 337 0.67 11.67 17.00
C VAL A 337 0.67 10.69 18.17
N GLU A 338 0.86 9.38 17.90
CA GLU A 338 0.98 8.35 18.94
C GLU A 338 2.17 8.66 19.84
N GLY A 339 3.34 8.96 19.27
CA GLY A 339 4.54 9.28 20.03
C GLY A 339 4.40 10.53 20.90
N PHE A 340 3.73 11.58 20.40
CA PHE A 340 3.50 12.81 21.16
C PHE A 340 2.57 12.58 22.36
N ALA A 341 1.53 11.75 22.21
CA ALA A 341 0.63 11.41 23.30
C ALA A 341 1.39 10.72 24.45
N TYR A 342 2.26 9.76 24.14
CA TYR A 342 3.06 9.07 25.16
C TYR A 342 4.17 9.95 25.75
N ALA A 343 4.78 10.84 24.96
CA ALA A 343 5.84 11.75 25.43
C ALA A 343 5.36 12.78 26.47
N ILE A 344 4.06 13.14 26.49
CA ILE A 344 3.48 14.07 27.48
C ILE A 344 3.30 13.40 28.86
N THR A 345 3.34 12.06 28.94
CA THR A 345 3.12 11.28 30.16
C THR A 345 3.82 11.83 31.42
N PRO A 346 5.11 12.19 31.41
CA PRO A 346 5.77 12.69 32.61
C PRO A 346 5.23 14.04 33.08
N ILE A 347 4.80 14.90 32.14
CA ILE A 347 4.18 16.19 32.43
C ILE A 347 2.77 15.97 33.00
N ALA A 348 2.02 15.02 32.43
CA ALA A 348 0.70 14.64 32.92
C ALA A 348 0.76 14.15 34.38
N ALA A 349 1.78 13.35 34.73
CA ALA A 349 2.01 12.89 36.09
C ALA A 349 2.20 14.04 37.10
N PHE A 350 2.96 15.06 36.73
CA PHE A 350 3.15 16.26 37.55
C PHE A 350 1.82 17.02 37.74
N VAL A 351 1.07 17.21 36.65
CA VAL A 351 -0.18 17.97 36.66
C VAL A 351 -1.28 17.26 37.46
N MET A 352 -1.36 15.93 37.43
CA MET A 352 -2.32 15.14 38.22
C MET A 352 -2.26 15.46 39.71
N VAL A 353 -1.08 15.77 40.21
CA VAL A 353 -0.81 15.93 41.64
C VAL A 353 -1.00 17.38 42.11
N LEU A 354 -1.18 18.34 41.20
CA LEU A 354 -1.43 19.75 41.51
C LEU A 354 -2.89 20.05 41.94
N GLY A 355 -3.81 19.08 41.87
CA GLY A 355 -5.18 19.18 42.39
C GLY A 355 -6.27 18.67 41.44
N SER A 356 -7.54 18.82 41.84
CA SER A 356 -8.71 18.25 41.12
C SER A 356 -8.85 18.70 39.66
N LYS A 357 -8.45 19.95 39.34
CA LYS A 357 -8.40 20.45 37.96
C LYS A 357 -7.30 19.79 37.12
N GLY A 358 -6.18 19.41 37.73
CA GLY A 358 -5.09 18.70 37.06
C GLY A 358 -5.48 17.27 36.69
N LEU A 359 -6.19 16.58 37.58
CA LEU A 359 -6.75 15.25 37.31
C LEU A 359 -7.74 15.26 36.13
N LEU A 360 -8.63 16.26 36.09
CA LEU A 360 -9.60 16.45 35.00
C LEU A 360 -8.93 16.83 33.67
N LEU A 361 -7.80 17.54 33.72
CA LEU A 361 -7.06 17.91 32.51
C LEU A 361 -6.42 16.67 31.89
N VAL A 362 -5.78 15.83 32.71
CA VAL A 362 -5.14 14.60 32.24
C VAL A 362 -6.14 13.61 31.68
N GLY A 363 -7.33 13.48 32.29
CA GLY A 363 -8.41 12.66 31.72
C GLY A 363 -9.05 13.18 30.43
N LYS A 364 -8.62 14.33 29.89
CA LYS A 364 -9.00 14.82 28.56
C LYS A 364 -7.93 14.58 27.49
N TYR A 365 -6.70 14.33 27.90
CA TYR A 365 -5.54 14.15 27.00
C TYR A 365 -5.07 12.69 26.91
N LEU A 366 -5.44 11.88 27.90
CA LEU A 366 -5.54 10.41 27.81
C LEU A 366 -6.98 10.07 27.41
#